data_AF-A0A5S3VSQ4-F1
#
_entry.id   AF-A0A5S3VSQ4-F1
#
_cell.length_a   1.000
_cell.length_b   1.000
_cell.length_c   1.000
_cell.angle_alpha   90.00
_cell.angle_beta   90.00
_cell.angle_gamma   90.00
#
_symmetry.space_group_name_H-M   'P 1'
#
loop_
_entity.id
_entity.type
_entity.pdbx_description
1 polymer ?
#
loop_
_entity_poly.entity_id
_entity_poly.type
_entity_poly.pdbx_seq_one_letter_code
_entity_poly.pdbx_strand_id
1 'polypeptide(L)'
;MSLCPRCEHKIDVFSFSLSALPFYFKCASCKTRLKLISSKLFWGIFLLYSAVVFTLIMYIPTLNEYGLGVILTVSGWFFVYYKSSPYILSKDNVAIHGSD
;
A
#
# COMPACT_ATOMS: atom_id res chain seq x y z
N MET A 1 8.72 3.98 -11.20
CA MET A 1 8.31 2.58 -11.44
C MET A 1 9.16 1.70 -10.53
N SER A 2 8.53 0.87 -9.69
CA SER A 2 9.22 -0.02 -8.76
C SER A 2 9.68 -1.29 -9.49
N LEU A 3 10.98 -1.52 -9.49
CA LEU A 3 11.64 -2.65 -10.15
C LEU A 3 12.23 -3.55 -9.08
N CYS A 4 12.13 -4.87 -9.27
CA CYS A 4 12.74 -5.82 -8.35
C CYS A 4 14.26 -5.65 -8.35
N PRO A 5 14.92 -5.55 -7.18
CA PRO A 5 16.37 -5.38 -7.09
C PRO A 5 17.15 -6.58 -7.64
N ARG A 6 16.52 -7.77 -7.77
CA ARG A 6 17.19 -8.99 -8.25
C ARG A 6 16.98 -9.30 -9.73
N CYS A 7 15.80 -9.02 -10.27
CA CYS A 7 15.45 -9.41 -11.65
C CYS A 7 15.00 -8.25 -12.53
N GLU A 8 15.03 -7.02 -12.01
CA GLU A 8 14.58 -5.79 -12.67
C GLU A 8 13.16 -5.84 -13.27
N HIS A 9 12.38 -6.88 -13.00
CA HIS A 9 10.99 -6.95 -13.39
C HIS A 9 10.12 -6.08 -12.49
N LYS A 10 9.05 -5.57 -13.08
CA LYS A 10 8.02 -4.77 -12.40
C LYS A 10 7.42 -5.56 -11.24
N ILE A 11 7.36 -4.93 -10.07
CA ILE A 11 6.73 -5.53 -8.88
C ILE A 11 5.22 -5.37 -9.00
N ASP A 12 4.48 -6.46 -8.78
CA ASP A 12 3.03 -6.41 -8.74
C ASP A 12 2.55 -5.82 -7.41
N VAL A 13 1.93 -4.66 -7.48
CA VAL A 13 1.48 -3.87 -6.32
C VAL A 13 0.43 -4.62 -5.49
N PHE A 14 -0.38 -5.45 -6.13
CA PHE A 14 -1.44 -6.23 -5.49
C PHE A 14 -1.02 -7.64 -5.08
N SER A 15 0.23 -8.05 -5.33
CA SER A 15 0.80 -9.31 -4.81
C SER A 15 1.18 -9.24 -3.32
N PHE A 16 0.53 -8.33 -2.60
CA PHE A 16 0.80 -7.96 -1.23
C PHE A 16 0.25 -9.01 -0.27
N SER A 17 1.11 -9.56 0.59
CA SER A 17 0.67 -10.38 1.70
C SER A 17 0.63 -9.52 2.97
N LEU A 18 -0.60 -9.17 3.40
CA LEU A 18 -0.88 -8.42 4.64
C LEU A 18 -0.59 -9.24 5.91
N SER A 19 -0.26 -10.52 5.78
CA SER A 19 -0.33 -11.50 6.87
C SER A 19 0.81 -11.43 7.89
N ALA A 20 1.82 -10.57 7.70
CA ALA A 20 2.88 -10.38 8.69
C ALA A 20 3.56 -9.02 8.53
N LEU A 21 3.73 -8.29 9.64
CA LEU A 21 4.74 -7.25 9.74
C LEU A 21 6.09 -7.95 9.94
N PRO A 22 7.16 -7.60 9.20
CA PRO A 22 7.25 -6.52 8.21
C PRO A 22 6.58 -6.88 6.88
N PHE A 23 6.00 -5.88 6.20
CA PHE A 23 5.32 -6.08 4.92
C PHE A 23 6.18 -6.81 3.88
N TYR A 24 5.71 -7.99 3.46
CA TYR A 24 6.38 -8.85 2.49
C TYR A 24 5.70 -8.78 1.11
N PHE A 25 6.51 -8.59 0.08
CA PHE A 25 6.09 -8.69 -1.32
C PHE A 25 6.76 -9.88 -1.96
N LYS A 26 6.05 -10.57 -2.85
CA LYS A 26 6.64 -11.64 -3.66
C LYS A 26 6.79 -11.12 -5.07
N CYS A 27 8.01 -11.09 -5.60
CA CYS A 27 8.17 -10.80 -7.02
C CYS A 27 7.61 -11.98 -7.84
N ALA A 28 6.68 -11.72 -8.75
CA ALA A 28 6.04 -12.77 -9.56
C ALA A 28 7.03 -13.53 -10.46
N SER A 29 8.08 -12.84 -10.93
CA SER A 29 9.08 -13.41 -11.85
C SER A 29 10.13 -14.25 -11.11
N CYS A 30 10.88 -13.66 -10.16
CA CYS A 30 11.98 -14.35 -9.49
C CYS A 30 11.58 -15.03 -8.17
N LYS A 31 10.30 -14.97 -7.79
CA LYS A 31 9.72 -15.53 -6.54
C LYS A 31 10.39 -15.08 -5.24
N THR A 32 11.30 -14.09 -5.29
CA THR A 32 11.97 -13.58 -4.10
C THR A 32 11.02 -12.82 -3.20
N ARG A 33 11.15 -13.04 -1.89
CA ARG A 33 10.50 -12.23 -0.88
C ARG A 33 11.27 -10.92 -0.74
N LEU A 34 10.54 -9.83 -0.85
CA LEU A 34 11.03 -8.47 -0.67
C LEU A 34 10.42 -7.94 0.63
N LYS A 35 11.21 -7.19 1.40
CA LYS A 35 10.79 -6.55 2.64
C LYS A 35 10.86 -5.04 2.45
N LEU A 36 9.83 -4.34 2.93
CA LEU A 36 9.88 -2.89 3.08
C LEU A 36 10.91 -2.51 4.14
N ILE A 37 11.92 -1.70 3.76
CA ILE A 37 12.94 -1.16 4.68
C ILE A 37 12.30 -0.14 5.63
N SER A 38 11.45 0.73 5.09
CA SER A 38 10.76 1.79 5.84
C SER A 38 9.25 1.73 5.62
N SER A 39 8.49 1.47 6.67
CA SER A 39 7.03 1.54 6.67
C SER A 39 6.49 2.94 6.95
N LYS A 40 7.37 3.93 7.23
CA LYS A 40 6.97 5.30 7.63
C LYS A 40 6.07 5.98 6.60
N LEU A 41 6.41 5.88 5.32
CA LEU A 41 5.61 6.45 4.22
C LEU A 41 4.23 5.80 4.10
N PHE A 42 4.17 4.47 4.26
CA PHE A 42 2.91 3.74 4.25
C PHE A 42 1.99 4.23 5.37
N TRP A 43 2.51 4.31 6.60
CA TRP A 43 1.75 4.78 7.76
C TRP A 43 1.33 6.25 7.63
N GLY A 44 2.20 7.12 7.12
CA GLY A 44 1.86 8.53 6.88
C GLY A 44 0.70 8.70 5.90
N ILE A 45 0.72 7.96 4.79
CA ILE A 45 -0.35 8.00 3.78
C ILE A 45 -1.64 7.38 4.31
N PHE A 46 -1.53 6.28 5.05
CA PHE A 46 -2.69 5.65 5.70
C PHE A 46 -3.37 6.58 6.70
N LEU A 47 -2.61 7.24 7.57
CA LEU A 47 -3.15 8.19 8.55
C LEU A 47 -3.79 9.40 7.88
N LEU A 48 -3.13 9.98 6.87
CA LEU A 48 -3.68 11.11 6.12
C LEU A 48 -4.99 10.73 5.44
N TYR A 49 -5.03 9.58 4.76
CA TYR A 49 -6.22 9.06 4.10
C TYR A 49 -7.36 8.84 5.11
N SER A 50 -7.07 8.18 6.23
CA SER A 50 -8.04 7.93 7.29
C SER A 50 -8.61 9.23 7.86
N ALA A 51 -7.79 10.26 8.06
CA ALA A 51 -8.26 11.56 8.55
C ALA A 51 -9.22 12.23 7.57
N VAL A 52 -8.91 12.20 6.28
CA VAL A 52 -9.77 12.78 5.22
C VAL A 52 -11.08 12.01 5.07
N VAL A 53 -11.05 10.68 5.10
CA VAL A 53 -12.27 9.87 5.02
C VAL A 53 -13.14 10.06 6.26
N PHE A 54 -12.53 10.11 7.44
CA PHE A 54 -13.26 10.32 8.68
C PHE A 54 -14.00 11.67 8.69
N THR A 55 -13.34 12.75 8.26
CA THR A 55 -14.01 14.06 8.13
C THR A 55 -15.12 14.02 7.08
N LEU A 56 -14.90 13.40 5.91
CA LEU A 56 -15.94 13.24 4.89
C LEU A 56 -17.19 12.50 5.41
N ILE A 57 -17.01 11.40 6.13
CA ILE A 57 -18.13 10.61 6.69
C ILE A 57 -18.87 11.41 7.77
N MET A 58 -18.16 12.13 8.64
CA MET A 58 -18.78 12.92 9.72
C MET A 58 -19.56 14.13 9.20
N TYR A 59 -19.09 14.79 8.13
CA TYR A 59 -19.69 16.02 7.62
C TYR A 59 -20.73 15.80 6.51
N ILE A 60 -20.72 14.65 5.84
CA ILE A 60 -21.67 14.34 4.76
C ILE A 60 -22.68 13.29 5.25
N PRO A 61 -23.86 13.70 5.75
CA PRO A 61 -24.84 12.79 6.34
C PRO A 61 -25.35 11.73 5.36
N THR A 62 -25.42 12.05 4.07
CA THR A 62 -25.82 11.12 3.01
C THR A 62 -24.86 9.93 2.85
N LEU A 63 -23.58 10.06 3.21
CA LEU A 63 -22.64 8.92 3.18
C LEU A 63 -22.94 7.91 4.28
N ASN A 64 -23.44 8.40 5.42
CA ASN A 64 -23.78 7.58 6.58
C ASN A 64 -25.16 6.93 6.40
N GLU A 65 -26.13 7.70 5.89
CA GLU A 65 -27.52 7.28 5.72
C GLU A 65 -27.68 6.14 4.70
N TYR A 66 -26.91 6.15 3.61
CA TYR A 66 -26.96 5.12 2.56
C TYR A 66 -25.86 4.06 2.67
N GLY A 67 -25.05 4.06 3.74
CA GLY A 67 -23.93 3.14 3.91
C GLY A 67 -22.82 3.27 2.84
N LEU A 68 -22.85 4.35 2.04
CA LEU A 68 -21.88 4.62 0.97
C LEU A 68 -20.48 4.92 1.51
N GLY A 69 -20.37 5.31 2.79
CA GLY A 69 -19.10 5.55 3.46
C GLY A 69 -18.15 4.36 3.40
N VAL A 70 -18.65 3.12 3.57
CA VAL A 70 -17.80 1.92 3.52
C VAL A 70 -17.25 1.70 2.11
N ILE A 71 -18.10 1.83 1.09
CA ILE A 71 -17.70 1.66 -0.30
C ILE A 71 -16.65 2.70 -0.69
N LEU A 72 -16.87 3.97 -0.33
CA LEU A 72 -15.90 5.06 -0.57
C LEU A 72 -14.57 4.83 0.14
N THR A 73 -14.61 4.31 1.37
CA THR A 73 -13.41 4.02 2.16
C THR A 73 -12.59 2.90 1.53
N VAL A 74 -13.23 1.80 1.11
CA VAL A 74 -12.51 0.66 0.52
C VAL A 74 -11.98 1.03 -0.87
N SER A 75 -12.84 1.61 -1.71
CA SER A 75 -12.47 2.00 -3.09
C SER A 75 -11.38 3.06 -3.11
N GLY A 76 -11.53 4.08 -2.26
CA GLY A 76 -10.57 5.17 -2.14
C GLY A 76 -9.23 4.68 -1.61
N TRP A 77 -9.23 3.74 -0.64
CA TRP A 77 -7.98 3.17 -0.14
C TRP A 77 -7.22 2.42 -1.22
N PHE A 78 -7.91 1.57 -2.01
CA PHE A 78 -7.27 0.87 -3.13
C PHE A 78 -6.68 1.84 -4.16
N PHE A 79 -7.40 2.93 -4.47
CA PHE A 79 -6.91 3.94 -5.41
C PHE A 79 -5.68 4.69 -4.88
N VAL A 80 -5.72 5.14 -3.63
CA VAL A 80 -4.61 5.84 -2.96
C VAL A 80 -3.41 4.92 -2.83
N TYR A 81 -3.62 3.66 -2.44
CA TYR A 81 -2.57 2.66 -2.38
C TYR A 81 -1.95 2.42 -3.76
N TYR A 82 -2.75 2.23 -4.81
CA TYR A 82 -2.24 2.05 -6.16
C TYR A 82 -1.36 3.22 -6.62
N LYS A 83 -1.80 4.46 -6.37
CA LYS A 83 -1.06 5.68 -6.73
C LYS A 83 0.20 5.90 -5.89
N SER A 84 0.18 5.54 -4.61
CA SER A 84 1.33 5.70 -3.70
C SER A 84 2.32 4.53 -3.74
N SER A 85 1.88 3.36 -4.20
CA SER A 85 2.70 2.16 -4.32
C SER A 85 4.05 2.34 -5.03
N PRO A 86 4.21 3.10 -6.13
CA PRO A 86 5.53 3.28 -6.74
C PRO A 86 6.51 4.05 -5.85
N TYR A 87 6.02 4.90 -4.94
CA TYR A 87 6.85 5.65 -3.99
C TYR A 87 7.20 4.80 -2.76
N ILE A 88 6.22 4.04 -2.26
CA ILE A 88 6.40 3.10 -1.14
C ILE A 88 7.36 1.98 -1.55
N LEU A 89 7.21 1.45 -2.77
CA LEU A 89 8.02 0.35 -3.32
C LEU A 89 9.21 0.84 -4.14
N SER A 90 9.70 2.06 -3.90
CA SER A 90 10.92 2.54 -4.56
C SER A 90 12.09 1.58 -4.32
N LYS A 91 13.04 1.50 -5.27
CA LYS A 91 14.23 0.64 -5.16
C LYS A 91 14.98 0.85 -3.83
N ASP A 92 14.97 2.08 -3.32
CA ASP A 92 15.65 2.46 -2.07
C ASP A 92 14.89 2.06 -0.80
N ASN A 93 13.61 1.71 -0.92
CA ASN A 93 12.73 1.32 0.19
C ASN A 93 12.42 -0.18 0.21
N VAL A 94 12.98 -0.96 -0.72
CA VAL A 94 12.71 -2.40 -0.89
C VAL A 94 14.00 -3.19 -0.83
N ALA A 95 14.16 -4.02 0.20
CA ALA A 95 15.28 -4.95 0.35
C ALA A 95 14.87 -6.39 0.03
N ILE A 96 15.83 -7.23 -0.32
CA ILE A 96 15.62 -8.69 -0.40
C ILE A 96 15.50 -9.21 1.04
N HIS A 97 14.46 -9.98 1.33
CA HIS A 97 14.32 -10.58 2.64
C HIS A 97 15.43 -11.62 2.86
N GLY A 98 16.29 -11.41 3.87
CA GLY A 98 17.42 -12.28 4.19
C GLY A 98 18.78 -11.84 3.62
N SER A 99 18.88 -10.65 3.03
CA SER A 99 20.18 -9.98 2.86
C SER A 99 20.44 -9.12 4.10
N ASP A 100 21.13 -9.69 5.07
CA ASP A 100 21.84 -8.92 6.10
C ASP A 100 23.15 -8.36 5.50
#